data_AF-A0A7W1HAF4-F1
#
_entry.id   AF-A0A7W1HAF4-F1
#
_cell.length_a   1.000
_cell.length_b   1.000
_cell.length_c   1.000
_cell.angle_alpha   90.00
_cell.angle_beta   90.00
_cell.angle_gamma   90.00
#
_symmetry.space_group_name_H-M   'P 1'
#
loop_
_entity.id
_entity.type
_entity.pdbx_description
1 polymer ?
#
loop_
_entity_poly.entity_id
_entity_poly.type
_entity_poly.pdbx_seq_one_letter_code
_entity_poly.pdbx_strand_id
1 'polypeptide(L)'
;MFRPNPGWQDRLREQPEYADGLAKVAELARERADQFATGAQAPWMRRKGAAATVIVQRSGSTVRLVNTDYGGHLMEWGGRNNPPHAPLRRGIQAAGLRLSAI
;
A
#
# COMPACT_ATOMS: atom_id res chain seq x y z
N MET A 1 -0.52 -33.34 -13.55
CA MET A 1 -0.10 -32.27 -12.63
C MET A 1 0.46 -31.12 -13.45
N PHE A 2 -0.14 -29.93 -13.40
CA PHE A 2 0.35 -28.76 -14.13
C PHE A 2 1.62 -28.24 -13.45
N ARG A 3 2.72 -28.12 -14.21
CA ARG A 3 3.94 -27.44 -13.76
C ARG A 3 4.08 -26.14 -14.57
N PRO A 4 4.00 -24.96 -13.94
CA PRO A 4 4.24 -23.71 -14.62
C PRO A 4 5.65 -23.69 -15.22
N ASN A 5 5.83 -22.96 -16.34
CA ASN A 5 7.15 -22.65 -16.87
C ASN A 5 7.99 -21.98 -15.75
N PRO A 6 9.27 -22.36 -15.54
CA PRO A 6 10.18 -21.69 -14.61
C PRO A 6 10.17 -20.15 -14.71
N GLY A 7 10.11 -19.60 -15.92
CA GLY A 7 10.03 -18.15 -16.17
C GLY A 7 8.59 -17.61 -16.24
N TRP A 8 7.60 -18.33 -15.74
CA TRP A 8 6.20 -17.89 -15.79
C TRP A 8 5.98 -16.61 -14.96
N GLN A 9 6.62 -16.48 -13.79
CA GLN A 9 6.46 -15.30 -12.95
C GLN A 9 7.07 -14.04 -13.58
N ASP A 10 8.24 -14.17 -14.19
CA ASP A 10 8.92 -13.04 -14.83
C ASP A 10 8.12 -12.56 -16.05
N ARG A 11 7.65 -13.50 -16.88
CA ARG A 11 6.79 -13.18 -18.02
C ARG A 11 5.45 -12.59 -17.61
N LEU A 12 4.91 -12.98 -16.45
CA LEU A 12 3.71 -12.36 -15.89
C LEU A 12 3.98 -10.90 -15.52
N ARG A 13 5.13 -10.59 -14.91
CA ARG A 13 5.52 -9.23 -14.50
C ARG A 13 5.79 -8.29 -15.68
N GLU A 14 6.19 -8.85 -16.81
CA GLU A 14 6.41 -8.11 -18.07
C GLU A 14 5.10 -7.72 -18.77
N GLN A 15 3.96 -8.31 -18.40
CA GLN A 15 2.68 -7.98 -19.01
C GLN A 15 2.18 -6.59 -18.58
N PRO A 16 1.70 -5.75 -19.50
CA PRO A 16 1.09 -4.46 -19.17
C PRO A 16 -0.01 -4.57 -18.11
N GLU A 17 -0.81 -5.63 -18.18
CA GLU A 17 -1.93 -5.91 -17.29
C GLU A 17 -1.48 -6.17 -15.85
N TYR A 18 -0.22 -6.57 -15.64
CA TYR A 18 0.33 -6.82 -14.32
C TYR A 18 0.44 -5.52 -13.51
N ALA A 19 0.93 -4.44 -14.13
CA ALA A 19 1.02 -3.13 -13.49
C ALA A 19 -0.36 -2.56 -13.18
N ASP A 20 -1.35 -2.80 -14.05
CA ASP A 20 -2.74 -2.39 -13.82
C ASP A 20 -3.41 -3.18 -12.69
N GLY A 21 -3.15 -4.49 -12.63
CA GLY A 21 -3.58 -5.34 -11.53
C GLY A 21 -2.99 -4.87 -10.20
N LEU A 22 -1.67 -4.62 -10.16
CA LEU A 22 -0.99 -4.09 -8.99
C LEU A 22 -1.55 -2.73 -8.56
N ALA A 23 -1.83 -1.84 -9.50
CA ALA A 23 -2.39 -0.53 -9.19
C ALA A 23 -3.81 -0.61 -8.62
N LYS A 24 -4.67 -1.50 -9.14
CA LYS A 24 -6.01 -1.73 -8.56
C LYS A 24 -5.93 -2.20 -7.12
N VAL A 25 -5.01 -3.12 -6.81
CA VAL A 25 -4.84 -3.60 -5.43
C VAL A 25 -4.20 -2.53 -4.55
N ALA A 26 -3.26 -1.73 -5.07
CA ALA A 26 -2.69 -0.60 -4.35
C ALA A 26 -3.73 0.47 -4.02
N GLU A 27 -4.68 0.75 -4.92
CA GLU A 27 -5.80 1.66 -4.65
C GLU A 27 -6.73 1.13 -3.55
N LEU A 28 -7.03 -0.17 -3.56
CA LEU A 28 -7.78 -0.80 -2.45
C LEU A 28 -7.03 -0.64 -1.13
N ALA A 29 -5.72 -0.88 -1.11
CA ALA A 29 -4.90 -0.70 0.08
C ALA A 29 -4.89 0.78 0.55
N ARG A 30 -4.83 1.74 -0.39
CA ARG A 30 -4.93 3.18 -0.12
C ARG A 30 -6.26 3.52 0.56
N GLU A 31 -7.38 3.10 -0.01
CA GLU A 31 -8.72 3.35 0.53
C GLU A 31 -8.87 2.79 1.94
N ARG A 32 -8.40 1.57 2.17
CA ARG A 32 -8.44 0.95 3.49
C ARG A 32 -7.54 1.67 4.49
N ALA A 33 -6.34 2.08 4.07
CA ALA A 33 -5.45 2.87 4.91
C ALA A 33 -6.09 4.21 5.32
N ASP A 34 -6.78 4.88 4.39
CA ASP A 34 -7.48 6.15 4.61
C ASP A 34 -8.67 6.00 5.59
N GLN A 35 -9.45 4.92 5.44
CA GLN A 35 -10.52 4.55 6.37
C GLN A 35 -9.99 4.33 7.80
N PHE A 36 -8.90 3.55 7.93
CA PHE A 36 -8.29 3.29 9.23
C PHE A 36 -7.73 4.55 9.88
N ALA A 37 -7.05 5.38 9.09
CA ALA A 37 -6.43 6.59 9.60
C ALA A 37 -7.50 7.60 10.05
N THR A 38 -8.62 7.72 9.31
CA THR A 38 -9.76 8.58 9.67
C THR A 38 -10.43 8.10 10.96
N GLY A 39 -10.70 6.79 11.07
CA GLY A 39 -11.32 6.20 12.25
C GLY A 39 -10.44 6.28 13.51
N ALA A 40 -9.11 6.26 13.34
CA ALA A 40 -8.16 6.39 14.44
C ALA A 40 -7.94 7.83 14.91
N GLN A 41 -8.58 8.83 14.29
CA GLN A 41 -8.35 10.27 14.53
C GLN A 41 -6.85 10.62 14.56
N ALA A 42 -6.08 10.02 13.64
CA ALA A 42 -4.63 10.12 13.65
C ALA A 42 -4.17 11.59 13.51
N PRO A 43 -3.35 12.14 14.43
CA PRO A 43 -3.01 13.57 14.47
C PRO A 43 -2.17 14.04 13.27
N TRP A 44 -1.55 13.12 12.53
CA TRP A 44 -0.82 13.41 11.27
C TRP A 44 -1.70 13.39 10.02
N MET A 45 -2.98 13.00 10.12
CA MET A 45 -3.88 13.13 8.97
C MET A 45 -4.29 14.58 8.77
N ARG A 46 -4.20 15.03 7.51
CA ARG A 46 -4.68 16.34 7.11
C ARG A 46 -6.21 16.43 7.23
N ARG A 47 -6.70 17.63 7.53
CA ARG A 47 -8.15 17.92 7.65
C ARG A 47 -8.89 17.72 6.33
N LYS A 48 -10.20 17.47 6.42
CA LYS A 48 -11.13 17.32 5.28
C LYS A 48 -10.91 18.45 4.25
N GLY A 49 -10.59 18.09 3.00
CA GLY A 49 -10.33 19.03 1.89
C GLY A 49 -8.84 19.24 1.53
N ALA A 50 -7.91 18.69 2.30
CA ALA A 50 -6.49 18.69 1.96
C ALA A 50 -6.10 17.54 1.02
N ALA A 51 -4.99 17.67 0.28
CA ALA A 51 -4.47 16.62 -0.60
C ALA A 51 -4.23 15.30 0.16
N ALA A 52 -4.54 14.17 -0.49
CA ALA A 52 -4.53 12.83 0.08
C ALA A 52 -3.19 12.49 0.75
N THR A 53 -3.25 11.99 1.99
CA THR A 53 -2.08 11.61 2.80
C THR A 53 -1.38 10.40 2.20
N VAL A 54 -2.15 9.36 1.83
CA VAL A 54 -1.66 8.16 1.13
C VAL A 54 -2.03 8.24 -0.34
N ILE A 55 -1.04 8.02 -1.22
CA ILE A 55 -1.20 8.04 -2.67
C ILE A 55 -0.63 6.77 -3.31
N VAL A 56 -1.17 6.41 -4.48
CA VAL A 56 -0.57 5.41 -5.36
C VAL A 56 0.26 6.13 -6.41
N GLN A 57 1.56 5.84 -6.45
CA GLN A 57 2.49 6.34 -7.46
C GLN A 57 2.82 5.22 -8.45
N ARG A 58 2.65 5.49 -9.74
CA ARG A 58 3.10 4.60 -10.82
C ARG A 58 4.41 5.12 -11.41
N SER A 59 5.37 4.24 -11.63
CA SER A 59 6.64 4.52 -12.31
C SER A 59 7.02 3.31 -13.15
N GLY A 60 6.75 3.36 -14.45
CA GLY A 60 6.88 2.21 -15.34
C GLY A 60 6.01 1.03 -14.87
N SER A 61 6.61 -0.15 -14.73
CA SER A 61 5.98 -1.35 -14.17
C SER A 61 5.91 -1.37 -12.63
N THR A 62 6.46 -0.34 -11.97
CA THR A 62 6.46 -0.26 -10.51
C THR A 62 5.25 0.53 -10.03
N VAL A 63 4.50 -0.08 -9.09
CA VAL A 63 3.43 0.58 -8.35
C VAL A 63 3.89 0.73 -6.90
N ARG A 64 3.85 1.96 -6.38
CA ARG A 64 4.23 2.28 -4.99
C ARG A 64 3.03 2.86 -4.26
N LEU A 65 2.82 2.42 -3.03
CA LEU A 65 1.92 3.07 -2.08
C LEU A 65 2.77 3.97 -1.19
N VAL A 66 2.54 5.28 -1.26
CA VAL A 66 3.41 6.30 -0.66
C VAL A 66 2.60 7.17 0.29
N ASN A 67 3.16 7.51 1.45
CA ASN A 67 2.64 8.61 2.26
C ASN A 67 3.40 9.90 1.91
N THR A 68 2.65 10.99 1.74
CA THR A 68 3.15 12.32 1.41
C THR A 68 3.45 13.18 2.63
N ASP A 69 3.15 12.70 3.84
CA ASP A 69 3.39 13.42 5.09
C ASP A 69 4.83 13.23 5.61
N TYR A 70 5.46 14.33 6.03
CA TYR A 70 6.86 14.37 6.46
C TYR A 70 7.05 13.69 7.84
N GLY A 71 6.02 13.63 8.68
CA GLY A 71 6.04 12.97 10.00
C GLY A 71 5.45 11.56 10.04
N GLY A 72 4.73 11.15 8.98
CA GLY A 72 4.00 9.89 8.94
C GLY A 72 4.87 8.64 8.92
N HIS A 73 6.07 8.68 8.32
CA HIS A 73 6.90 7.51 8.07
C HIS A 73 7.31 6.75 9.36
N LEU A 74 7.33 7.43 10.51
CA LEU A 74 7.60 6.83 11.83
C LEU A 74 6.40 6.07 12.41
N MET A 75 5.18 6.39 11.98
CA MET A 75 3.94 5.81 12.53
C MET A 75 3.27 4.84 11.54
N GLU A 76 3.38 5.09 10.24
CA GLU A 76 2.70 4.38 9.13
C GLU A 76 2.82 2.86 9.13
N TRP A 77 3.98 2.35 9.53
CA TRP A 77 4.27 0.93 9.57
C TRP A 77 4.18 0.38 10.98
N GLY A 78 4.19 1.24 12.00
CA GLY A 78 4.30 0.90 13.41
C GLY A 78 5.66 0.27 13.76
N GLY A 79 6.21 0.66 14.92
CA GLY A 79 7.31 -0.10 15.53
C GLY A 79 6.82 -1.43 16.10
N ARG A 80 7.72 -2.40 16.31
CA ARG A 80 7.39 -3.70 16.96
C ARG A 80 6.60 -3.54 18.26
N ASN A 81 6.83 -2.44 18.98
CA ASN A 81 6.27 -2.14 20.30
C ASN A 81 5.19 -1.04 20.31
N ASN A 82 4.87 -0.41 19.18
CA ASN A 82 3.82 0.63 19.12
C ASN A 82 2.92 0.45 17.88
N PRO A 83 2.03 -0.57 17.89
CA PRO A 83 1.14 -0.92 16.78
C PRO A 83 -0.17 -0.10 16.58
N PRO A 84 -0.62 0.86 17.43
CA PRO A 84 -1.93 1.48 17.23
C PRO A 84 -2.05 2.30 15.94
N HIS A 85 -0.93 2.69 15.35
CA HIS A 85 -0.86 3.79 14.41
C HIS A 85 -0.36 3.42 13.01
N ALA A 86 -0.48 2.16 12.60
CA ALA A 86 0.05 1.62 11.34
C ALA A 86 -1.01 1.45 10.22
N PRO A 87 -1.59 2.54 9.67
CA PRO A 87 -2.68 2.46 8.69
C PRO A 87 -2.25 1.83 7.37
N LEU A 88 -1.00 1.98 6.93
CA LEU A 88 -0.53 1.33 5.70
C LEU A 88 -0.44 -0.19 5.87
N ARG A 89 0.14 -0.64 6.99
CA ARG A 89 0.19 -2.08 7.33
C ARG A 89 -1.23 -2.67 7.36
N ARG A 90 -2.18 -1.99 8.03
CA ARG A 90 -3.57 -2.45 8.11
C ARG A 90 -4.29 -2.38 6.77
N GLY A 91 -4.06 -1.34 5.98
CA GLY A 91 -4.63 -1.20 4.64
C GLY A 91 -4.17 -2.31 3.70
N ILE A 92 -2.88 -2.63 3.72
CA ILE A 92 -2.28 -3.73 2.96
C ILE A 92 -2.85 -5.08 3.40
N GLN A 93 -2.91 -5.33 4.71
CA GLN A 93 -3.52 -6.58 5.25
C GLN A 93 -5.00 -6.70 4.90
N ALA A 94 -5.77 -5.60 5.00
CA ALA A 94 -7.19 -5.57 4.64
C ALA A 94 -7.43 -5.76 3.14
N ALA A 95 -6.46 -5.36 2.29
CA ALA A 95 -6.46 -5.65 0.87
C ALA A 95 -6.01 -7.09 0.52
N GLY A 96 -5.74 -7.93 1.53
CA GLY A 96 -5.29 -9.32 1.34
C GLY A 96 -3.83 -9.46 0.91
N LEU A 97 -3.05 -8.38 1.00
CA LEU A 97 -1.64 -8.38 0.63
C LEU A 97 -0.75 -8.78 1.81
N ARG A 98 0.43 -9.34 1.48
CA ARG A 98 1.46 -9.70 2.46
C ARG A 98 2.62 -8.72 2.39
N LEU A 99 3.17 -8.40 3.55
CA LEU A 99 4.42 -7.65 3.67
C LEU A 99 5.60 -8.61 3.66
N SER A 100 6.55 -8.37 2.78
CA SER A 100 7.87 -8.99 2.79
C SER A 100 8.91 -7.91 3.03
N ALA A 101 9.85 -8.15 3.93
CA ALA A 101 11.06 -7.34 4.00
C ALA A 101 11.86 -7.52 2.70
N ILE A 102 12.44 -6.44 2.20
CA ILE A 102 13.44 -6.46 1.12
C ILE A 102 14.80 -6.71 1.77
#